data_AF-A0A1C4PW56-F1
#
_entry.id   AF-A0A1C4PW56-F1
#
_cell.length_a   1.000
_cell.length_b   1.000
_cell.length_c   1.000
_cell.angle_alpha   90.00
_cell.angle_beta   90.00
_cell.angle_gamma   90.00
#
_symmetry.space_group_name_H-M   'P 1'
#
loop_
_entity.id
_entity.type
_entity.pdbx_description
1 polymer ?
#
loop_
_entity_poly.entity_id
_entity_poly.type
_entity_poly.pdbx_seq_one_letter_code
_entity_poly.pdbx_strand_id
1 'polypeptide(L)'
;MGAAPWRRQRLRDLPNWQYALLMWTVALAASLLAGAVGQALFGPDGNPPRSVGGTNGQREYIEEIDQARHLLFQGQLVYTEVGSLALVAGGEPRSFRVEILGGWHPVGPDEAQAPVMAGAQIGVKLHCSGAGIACVPLSSERQNVLVKTDRATWMWDVSARNPGEARLAFTATAYLRDSNTVLVEKPPVTVRVDVAAPEDNGRGFSWTRAWRWVAGAITGLGGLAVSVSAIAALVVTVVRRRPPAADPDDPGTEAAQDGGRRPAVRPVRVVRSRRGGARTRPTAVADPRPSRQRGTRDPGE
;
A
#
# COMPACT_ATOMS: atom_id res chain seq x y z
N MET A 1 28.59 -1.86 56.20
CA MET A 1 27.49 -2.83 56.48
C MET A 1 26.23 -2.24 55.83
N GLY A 2 25.52 -2.83 54.88
CA GLY A 2 25.58 -4.18 54.32
C GLY A 2 24.94 -4.26 52.91
N ALA A 3 25.41 -5.30 52.21
CA ALA A 3 24.92 -6.04 51.05
C ALA A 3 23.89 -5.46 50.05
N ALA A 4 24.34 -5.40 48.80
CA ALA A 4 23.52 -5.43 47.59
C ALA A 4 23.06 -6.87 47.25
N PRO A 5 21.82 -7.09 46.78
CA PRO A 5 21.43 -8.32 46.09
C PRO A 5 21.42 -8.15 44.56
N TRP A 6 22.25 -8.97 43.93
CA TRP A 6 22.38 -9.21 42.50
C TRP A 6 21.33 -10.19 41.96
N ARG A 7 21.14 -10.15 40.63
CA ARG A 7 20.74 -11.27 39.73
C ARG A 7 19.37 -11.91 39.95
N ARG A 8 18.46 -11.66 38.99
CA ARG A 8 17.74 -12.70 38.21
C ARG A 8 16.76 -12.02 37.24
N GLN A 9 17.15 -11.83 35.97
CA GLN A 9 16.22 -11.73 34.83
C GLN A 9 17.01 -11.53 33.52
N ARG A 10 17.53 -12.62 32.98
CA ARG A 10 17.87 -12.76 31.56
C ARG A 10 17.51 -14.17 31.18
N LEU A 11 16.35 -14.38 30.55
CA LEU A 11 15.96 -15.57 29.76
C LEU A 11 14.48 -15.52 29.32
N ARG A 12 14.00 -14.38 28.80
CA ARG A 12 12.68 -14.29 28.15
C ARG A 12 12.69 -13.33 26.96
N ASP A 13 13.62 -13.51 26.04
CA ASP A 13 13.56 -12.85 24.73
C ASP A 13 14.13 -13.80 23.67
N LEU A 14 13.37 -14.87 23.41
CA LEU A 14 13.50 -15.63 22.16
C LEU A 14 12.32 -15.21 21.27
N PRO A 15 12.57 -14.92 19.98
CA PRO A 15 11.61 -14.28 19.09
C PRO A 15 10.41 -15.21 18.79
N ASN A 16 9.22 -14.79 19.21
CA ASN A 16 7.92 -15.47 19.02
C ASN A 16 7.55 -15.81 17.55
N TRP A 17 8.38 -15.43 16.58
CA TRP A 17 8.08 -15.49 15.16
C TRP A 17 8.26 -16.91 14.60
N GLN A 18 9.14 -17.71 15.22
CA GLN A 18 9.36 -19.10 14.81
C GLN A 18 8.17 -20.01 15.16
N TYR A 19 7.49 -19.78 16.29
CA TYR A 19 6.28 -20.53 16.66
C TYR A 19 5.08 -20.14 15.80
N ALA A 20 4.96 -18.88 15.40
CA ALA A 20 3.90 -18.42 14.50
C ALA A 20 4.01 -19.06 13.10
N LEU A 21 5.23 -19.21 12.57
CA LEU A 21 5.47 -19.87 11.28
C LEU A 21 5.14 -21.37 11.31
N LEU A 22 5.52 -22.08 12.36
CA LEU A 22 5.20 -23.51 12.52
C LEU A 22 3.68 -23.74 12.64
N MET A 23 2.98 -22.93 13.45
CA MET A 23 1.52 -23.03 13.59
C MET A 23 0.78 -22.75 12.27
N TRP A 24 1.26 -21.81 11.44
CA TRP A 24 0.67 -21.53 10.12
C TRP A 24 0.81 -22.70 9.13
N THR A 25 1.95 -23.39 9.15
CA THR A 25 2.17 -24.54 8.26
C THR A 25 1.30 -25.75 8.60
N VAL A 26 1.05 -26.01 9.90
CA VAL A 26 0.18 -27.11 10.34
C VAL A 26 -1.28 -26.84 10.01
N ALA A 27 -1.74 -25.58 10.14
CA ALA A 27 -3.12 -25.20 9.79
C ALA A 27 -3.41 -25.37 8.29
N LEU A 28 -2.49 -24.97 7.40
CA LEU A 28 -2.63 -25.14 5.95
C LEU A 28 -2.65 -26.61 5.51
N ALA A 29 -1.87 -27.48 6.16
CA ALA A 29 -1.84 -28.91 5.85
C ALA A 29 -3.16 -29.61 6.25
N ALA A 30 -3.78 -29.20 7.36
CA ALA A 30 -5.07 -29.74 7.80
C ALA A 30 -6.23 -29.35 6.86
N SER A 31 -6.21 -28.14 6.29
CA SER A 31 -7.26 -27.68 5.36
C SER A 31 -7.25 -28.43 4.02
N LEU A 32 -6.08 -28.88 3.55
CA LEU A 32 -5.97 -29.62 2.28
C LEU A 32 -6.51 -31.05 2.36
N LEU A 33 -6.49 -31.68 3.55
CA LEU A 33 -7.01 -33.04 3.74
C LEU A 33 -8.54 -33.09 3.93
N ALA A 34 -9.15 -32.00 4.41
CA ALA A 34 -10.62 -31.94 4.56
C ALA A 34 -11.37 -31.66 3.25
N GLY A 35 -10.70 -31.11 2.22
CA GLY A 35 -11.33 -30.75 0.94
C GLY A 35 -11.61 -31.91 -0.03
N ALA A 36 -11.02 -33.10 0.20
CA ALA A 36 -11.11 -34.20 -0.76
C ALA A 36 -12.31 -35.15 -0.54
N VAL A 37 -12.99 -35.10 0.61
CA VAL A 37 -14.08 -36.03 0.95
C VAL A 37 -15.48 -35.43 0.68
N GLY A 38 -15.59 -34.11 0.52
CA GLY A 38 -16.89 -33.42 0.35
C GLY A 38 -17.47 -33.43 -1.07
N GLN A 39 -16.70 -33.75 -2.12
CA GLN A 39 -17.17 -33.65 -3.51
C GLN A 39 -17.89 -34.90 -4.04
N ALA A 40 -17.96 -35.99 -3.28
CA ALA A 40 -18.58 -37.24 -3.73
C ALA A 40 -20.05 -37.42 -3.28
N LEU A 41 -20.58 -36.56 -2.40
CA LEU A 41 -21.91 -36.75 -1.79
C LEU A 41 -22.95 -35.68 -2.14
N PHE A 42 -22.60 -34.68 -2.95
CA PHE A 42 -23.56 -33.72 -3.50
C PHE A 42 -23.68 -33.94 -5.00
N GLY A 43 -24.59 -34.84 -5.37
CA GLY A 43 -24.98 -35.09 -6.74
C GLY A 43 -25.54 -33.82 -7.42
N PRO A 44 -25.46 -33.75 -8.76
CA PRO A 44 -25.99 -32.64 -9.54
C PRO A 44 -27.52 -32.73 -9.56
N ASP A 45 -28.18 -32.19 -8.53
CA ASP A 45 -29.62 -32.03 -8.53
C ASP A 45 -30.01 -30.99 -9.59
N GLY A 46 -30.62 -31.53 -10.65
CA GLY A 46 -31.60 -30.87 -11.52
C GLY A 46 -31.28 -29.44 -11.92
N ASN A 47 -30.53 -29.27 -13.02
CA ASN A 47 -30.76 -28.10 -13.86
C ASN A 47 -32.24 -28.13 -14.28
N PRO A 48 -33.10 -27.20 -13.84
CA PRO A 48 -34.44 -27.13 -14.40
C PRO A 48 -34.31 -26.92 -15.91
N PRO A 49 -35.20 -27.52 -16.71
CA PRO A 49 -35.17 -27.35 -18.15
C PRO A 49 -35.20 -25.86 -18.46
N ARG A 50 -34.15 -25.37 -19.14
CA ARG A 50 -34.15 -24.05 -19.77
C ARG A 50 -35.39 -24.00 -20.66
N SER A 51 -36.39 -23.26 -20.22
CA SER A 51 -37.57 -22.91 -21.00
C SER A 51 -37.12 -22.06 -22.18
N VAL A 52 -36.68 -22.73 -23.23
CA VAL A 52 -36.65 -22.19 -24.59
C VAL A 52 -38.10 -22.10 -25.03
N GLY A 53 -38.75 -20.97 -24.79
CA GLY A 53 -40.16 -20.83 -25.09
C GLY A 53 -40.70 -19.41 -24.92
N GLY A 54 -40.68 -18.66 -26.03
CA GLY A 54 -41.60 -17.55 -26.25
C GLY A 54 -40.90 -16.23 -26.56
N THR A 55 -40.92 -15.84 -27.83
CA THR A 55 -40.78 -14.44 -28.29
C THR A 55 -41.61 -13.45 -27.47
N ASN A 56 -42.68 -13.92 -26.83
CA ASN A 56 -43.53 -13.16 -25.92
C ASN A 56 -42.79 -12.68 -24.65
N GLY A 57 -41.87 -13.48 -24.08
CA GLY A 57 -41.12 -13.08 -22.88
C GLY A 57 -40.11 -11.96 -23.14
N GLN A 58 -39.53 -11.92 -24.35
CA GLN A 58 -38.66 -10.81 -24.75
C GLN A 58 -39.46 -9.52 -24.93
N ARG A 59 -40.65 -9.61 -25.53
CA ARG A 59 -41.54 -8.45 -25.69
C ARG A 59 -42.00 -7.89 -24.35
N GLU A 60 -42.45 -8.76 -23.43
CA GLU A 60 -42.84 -8.38 -22.08
C GLU A 60 -41.69 -7.72 -21.32
N TYR A 61 -40.47 -8.25 -21.45
CA TYR A 61 -39.28 -7.65 -20.84
C TYR A 61 -38.91 -6.27 -21.42
N ILE A 62 -39.06 -6.07 -22.73
CA ILE A 62 -38.86 -4.76 -23.36
C ILE A 62 -39.93 -3.77 -22.86
N GLU A 63 -41.19 -4.19 -22.84
CA GLU A 63 -42.32 -3.40 -22.32
C GLU A 63 -42.11 -3.03 -20.84
N GLU A 64 -41.58 -3.94 -20.01
CA GLU A 64 -41.22 -3.69 -18.62
C GLU A 64 -40.10 -2.63 -18.49
N ILE A 65 -39.02 -2.73 -19.28
CA ILE A 65 -37.94 -1.74 -19.27
C ILE A 65 -38.46 -0.37 -19.68
N ASP A 66 -39.28 -0.32 -20.74
CA ASP A 66 -39.83 0.94 -21.23
C ASP A 66 -40.77 1.55 -20.18
N GLN A 67 -41.66 0.77 -19.59
CA GLN A 67 -42.50 1.23 -18.48
C GLN A 67 -41.66 1.74 -17.30
N ALA A 68 -40.61 1.01 -16.91
CA ALA A 68 -39.72 1.41 -15.83
C ALA A 68 -38.98 2.73 -16.12
N ARG A 69 -38.57 2.97 -17.37
CA ARG A 69 -37.97 4.24 -17.79
C ARG A 69 -38.94 5.42 -17.68
N HIS A 70 -40.22 5.21 -18.02
CA HIS A 70 -41.26 6.25 -17.89
C HIS A 70 -41.58 6.59 -16.43
N LEU A 71 -41.29 5.68 -15.49
CA LEU A 71 -41.46 5.93 -14.05
C LEU A 71 -40.29 6.71 -13.43
N LEU A 72 -39.16 6.84 -14.16
CA LEU A 72 -38.05 7.64 -13.67
C LEU A 72 -38.43 9.12 -13.62
N PHE A 73 -37.95 9.81 -12.60
CA PHE A 73 -38.13 11.25 -12.45
C PHE A 73 -36.79 11.94 -12.23
N GLN A 74 -36.76 13.25 -12.47
CA GLN A 74 -35.57 14.06 -12.21
C GLN A 74 -35.40 14.30 -10.71
N GLY A 75 -34.34 13.74 -10.14
CA GLY A 75 -33.85 14.02 -8.80
C GLY A 75 -32.61 14.92 -8.82
N GLN A 76 -31.98 15.02 -7.66
CA GLN A 76 -30.80 15.85 -7.44
C GLN A 76 -29.66 14.99 -6.89
N LEU A 77 -28.50 15.08 -7.53
CA LEU A 77 -27.24 14.51 -7.07
C LEU A 77 -26.48 15.60 -6.33
N VAL A 78 -26.16 15.38 -5.06
CA VAL A 78 -25.35 16.27 -4.23
C VAL A 78 -24.08 15.52 -3.86
N TYR A 79 -22.92 16.17 -3.90
CA TYR A 79 -21.65 15.52 -3.56
C TYR A 79 -20.68 16.50 -2.90
N THR A 80 -19.76 15.96 -2.10
CA THR A 80 -18.72 16.74 -1.42
C THR A 80 -17.88 17.52 -2.42
N GLU A 81 -17.74 18.83 -2.22
CA GLU A 81 -16.87 19.67 -3.03
C GLU A 81 -15.41 19.27 -2.78
N VAL A 82 -14.65 19.05 -3.85
CA VAL A 82 -13.31 18.47 -3.73
C VAL A 82 -12.32 19.35 -2.98
N GLY A 83 -12.45 20.67 -3.12
CA GLY A 83 -11.63 21.62 -2.37
C GLY A 83 -11.72 21.43 -0.85
N SER A 84 -12.85 20.90 -0.36
CA SER A 84 -13.07 20.64 1.07
C SER A 84 -12.41 19.35 1.59
N LEU A 85 -12.04 18.40 0.71
CA LEU A 85 -11.44 17.13 1.14
C LEU A 85 -10.06 17.32 1.80
N ALA A 86 -9.29 18.34 1.39
CA ALA A 86 -7.96 18.64 1.93
C ALA A 86 -7.09 17.38 2.13
N LEU A 87 -6.88 16.63 1.04
CA LEU A 87 -6.09 15.40 1.07
C LEU A 87 -4.60 15.70 1.29
N VAL A 88 -3.99 14.95 2.20
CA VAL A 88 -2.55 15.02 2.50
C VAL A 88 -1.94 13.65 2.25
N ALA A 89 -0.81 13.60 1.56
CA ALA A 89 -0.12 12.35 1.28
C ALA A 89 0.37 11.68 2.59
N GLY A 90 -0.07 10.44 2.80
CA GLY A 90 0.18 9.69 4.03
C GLY A 90 -0.63 10.16 5.25
N GLY A 91 -1.59 11.08 5.05
CA GLY A 91 -2.49 11.55 6.09
C GLY A 91 -3.68 10.59 6.33
N GLU A 92 -4.54 10.99 7.26
CA GLU A 92 -5.78 10.26 7.57
C GLU A 92 -6.74 10.24 6.37
N PRO A 93 -7.50 9.15 6.15
CA PRO A 93 -8.55 9.10 5.15
C PRO A 93 -9.60 10.20 5.35
N ARG A 94 -10.13 10.70 4.24
CA ARG A 94 -11.17 11.73 4.21
C ARG A 94 -12.43 11.16 3.58
N SER A 95 -13.58 11.46 4.19
CA SER A 95 -14.87 10.97 3.71
C SER A 95 -15.31 11.77 2.47
N PHE A 96 -15.48 11.09 1.35
CA PHE A 96 -16.18 11.61 0.18
C PHE A 96 -17.63 11.11 0.18
N ARG A 97 -18.59 12.03 0.13
CA ARG A 97 -20.02 11.71 0.17
C ARG A 97 -20.67 12.04 -1.17
N VAL A 98 -21.54 11.14 -1.63
CA VAL A 98 -22.49 11.38 -2.72
C VAL A 98 -23.88 11.06 -2.20
N GLU A 99 -24.84 11.95 -2.41
CA GLU A 99 -26.23 11.79 -2.04
C GLU A 99 -27.11 11.96 -3.28
N ILE A 100 -28.12 11.10 -3.41
CA ILE A 100 -29.16 11.24 -4.43
C ILE A 100 -30.48 11.45 -3.72
N LEU A 101 -31.06 12.61 -3.99
CA LEU A 101 -32.32 13.08 -3.44
C LEU A 101 -33.40 12.92 -4.50
N GLY A 102 -34.54 12.37 -4.11
CA GLY A 102 -35.69 12.25 -5.01
C GLY A 102 -36.32 13.61 -5.37
N GLY A 103 -36.04 14.65 -4.59
CA GLY A 103 -36.56 16.00 -4.76
C GLY A 103 -35.49 17.06 -4.60
N TRP A 104 -35.83 18.30 -4.93
CA TRP A 104 -34.92 19.43 -4.87
C TRP A 104 -34.70 19.92 -3.44
N HIS A 105 -33.44 20.12 -3.05
CA HIS A 105 -33.01 20.65 -1.77
C HIS A 105 -31.95 21.74 -1.97
N PRO A 106 -31.92 22.76 -1.11
CA PRO A 106 -30.80 23.70 -1.05
C PRO A 106 -29.51 22.97 -0.68
N VAL A 107 -28.41 23.37 -1.32
CA VAL A 107 -27.10 22.73 -1.17
C VAL A 107 -26.19 23.61 -0.32
N GLY A 108 -25.36 22.97 0.52
CA GLY A 108 -24.42 23.66 1.40
C GLY A 108 -23.26 24.33 0.63
N PRO A 109 -22.45 25.16 1.31
CA PRO A 109 -21.30 25.83 0.69
C PRO A 109 -20.17 24.87 0.25
N ASP A 110 -20.05 23.71 0.89
CA ASP A 110 -19.02 22.70 0.63
C ASP A 110 -19.53 21.53 -0.22
N GLU A 111 -20.61 21.75 -0.96
CA GLU A 111 -21.31 20.74 -1.73
C GLU A 111 -21.55 21.24 -3.15
N ALA A 112 -21.36 20.34 -4.12
CA ALA A 112 -21.74 20.57 -5.51
C ALA A 112 -22.95 19.72 -5.86
N GLN A 113 -23.66 20.15 -6.92
CA GLN A 113 -24.89 19.50 -7.35
C GLN A 113 -24.98 19.28 -8.86
N ALA A 114 -25.75 18.29 -9.24
CA ALA A 114 -26.14 18.05 -10.64
C ALA A 114 -27.51 17.36 -10.71
N PRO A 115 -28.26 17.50 -11.81
CA PRO A 115 -29.49 16.73 -12.01
C PRO A 115 -29.16 15.25 -12.26
N VAL A 116 -30.00 14.33 -11.78
CA VAL A 116 -29.87 12.88 -12.02
C VAL A 116 -31.26 12.25 -12.18
N MET A 117 -31.36 11.16 -12.93
CA MET A 117 -32.61 10.40 -13.00
C MET A 117 -32.70 9.44 -11.80
N ALA A 118 -33.82 9.48 -11.08
CA ALA A 118 -34.16 8.63 -9.93
C ALA A 118 -35.50 7.92 -10.19
N GLY A 119 -36.04 7.20 -9.19
CA GLY A 119 -37.27 6.39 -9.33
C GLY A 119 -37.01 4.89 -9.47
N ALA A 120 -35.84 4.42 -9.06
CA ALA A 120 -35.42 3.03 -9.17
C ALA A 120 -34.38 2.67 -8.10
N GLN A 121 -33.81 1.46 -8.18
CA GLN A 121 -32.60 1.15 -7.43
C GLN A 121 -31.42 1.87 -8.10
N ILE A 122 -30.78 2.77 -7.38
CA ILE A 122 -29.65 3.54 -7.86
C ILE A 122 -28.36 2.91 -7.36
N GLY A 123 -27.35 2.84 -8.22
CA GLY A 123 -26.00 2.51 -7.80
C GLY A 123 -25.04 3.64 -8.15
N VAL A 124 -24.10 3.91 -7.23
CA VAL A 124 -23.03 4.89 -7.44
C VAL A 124 -21.70 4.18 -7.32
N LYS A 125 -20.87 4.32 -8.35
CA LYS A 125 -19.50 3.78 -8.37
C LYS A 125 -18.51 4.92 -8.39
N LEU A 126 -17.47 4.82 -7.56
CA LEU A 126 -16.37 5.77 -7.48
C LEU A 126 -15.10 5.13 -8.03
N HIS A 127 -14.44 5.83 -8.95
CA HIS A 127 -13.16 5.48 -9.53
C HIS A 127 -12.13 6.53 -9.14
N CYS A 128 -10.98 6.08 -8.66
CA CYS A 128 -9.93 6.96 -8.17
C CYS A 128 -8.62 6.66 -8.90
N SER A 129 -7.92 7.72 -9.32
CA SER A 129 -6.69 7.61 -10.09
C SER A 129 -5.73 8.78 -9.79
N GLY A 130 -4.43 8.58 -10.04
CA GLY A 130 -3.39 9.57 -9.73
C GLY A 130 -2.90 9.52 -8.27
N ALA A 131 -1.76 10.15 -7.98
CA ALA A 131 -1.19 10.34 -6.64
C ALA A 131 -1.13 9.12 -5.67
N GLY A 132 -1.26 7.88 -6.19
CA GLY A 132 -1.44 6.70 -5.33
C GLY A 132 -2.70 6.78 -4.45
N ILE A 133 -3.77 7.40 -4.95
CA ILE A 133 -5.05 7.51 -4.27
C ILE A 133 -5.75 6.15 -4.14
N ALA A 134 -6.40 5.92 -3.02
CA ALA A 134 -7.22 4.75 -2.75
C ALA A 134 -8.58 5.19 -2.22
N CYS A 135 -9.64 4.55 -2.70
CA CYS A 135 -11.02 4.82 -2.31
C CYS A 135 -11.66 3.54 -1.81
N VAL A 136 -12.07 3.54 -0.55
CA VAL A 136 -12.65 2.39 0.13
C VAL A 136 -14.14 2.66 0.35
N PRO A 137 -15.05 1.88 -0.26
CA PRO A 137 -16.48 2.08 -0.06
C PRO A 137 -16.89 1.77 1.38
N LEU A 138 -17.69 2.66 1.97
CA LEU A 138 -18.26 2.52 3.32
C LEU A 138 -19.77 2.24 3.29
N SER A 139 -20.40 2.32 2.12
CA SER A 139 -21.84 2.12 1.93
C SER A 139 -22.10 1.04 0.88
N SER A 140 -23.34 0.52 0.84
CA SER A 140 -23.78 -0.37 -0.23
C SER A 140 -23.65 0.32 -1.59
N GLU A 141 -23.16 -0.39 -2.60
CA GLU A 141 -23.06 0.13 -3.97
C GLU A 141 -24.43 0.50 -4.53
N ARG A 142 -25.51 -0.19 -4.12
CA ARG A 142 -26.87 0.01 -4.60
C ARG A 142 -27.85 0.30 -3.46
N GLN A 143 -28.71 1.29 -3.66
CA GLN A 143 -29.72 1.76 -2.70
C GLN A 143 -30.98 2.25 -3.45
N ASN A 144 -32.13 2.22 -2.79
CA ASN A 144 -33.40 2.57 -3.42
C ASN A 144 -33.70 4.06 -3.29
N VAL A 145 -34.11 4.70 -4.39
CA VAL A 145 -34.68 6.06 -4.41
C VAL A 145 -35.90 6.00 -5.32
N LEU A 146 -37.04 5.58 -4.75
CA LEU A 146 -38.24 5.20 -5.50
C LEU A 146 -39.25 6.34 -5.60
N VAL A 147 -39.27 7.25 -4.63
CA VAL A 147 -40.17 8.40 -4.59
C VAL A 147 -39.42 9.71 -4.33
N LYS A 148 -40.08 10.84 -4.57
CA LYS A 148 -39.45 12.18 -4.46
C LYS A 148 -38.99 12.55 -3.03
N THR A 149 -39.50 11.87 -2.02
CA THR A 149 -39.12 12.05 -0.62
C THR A 149 -37.96 11.16 -0.19
N ASP A 150 -37.56 10.21 -1.03
CA ASP A 150 -36.46 9.30 -0.71
C ASP A 150 -35.11 10.00 -0.85
N ARG A 151 -34.15 9.50 -0.07
CA ARG A 151 -32.74 9.86 -0.16
C ARG A 151 -31.88 8.63 0.03
N ALA A 152 -30.76 8.58 -0.68
CA ALA A 152 -29.74 7.56 -0.52
C ALA A 152 -28.36 8.19 -0.50
N THR A 153 -27.47 7.66 0.34
CA THR A 153 -26.14 8.22 0.58
C THR A 153 -25.08 7.16 0.38
N TRP A 154 -24.07 7.48 -0.42
CA TRP A 154 -22.89 6.66 -0.63
C TRP A 154 -21.67 7.38 -0.06
N MET A 155 -20.87 6.65 0.71
CA MET A 155 -19.68 7.18 1.35
C MET A 155 -18.46 6.35 0.98
N TRP A 156 -17.33 7.03 0.81
CA TRP A 156 -16.03 6.41 0.61
C TRP A 156 -14.99 7.07 1.49
N ASP A 157 -14.08 6.28 2.04
CA ASP A 157 -12.84 6.77 2.60
C ASP A 157 -11.81 6.96 1.48
N VAL A 158 -11.36 8.19 1.30
CA VAL A 158 -10.39 8.60 0.30
C VAL A 158 -9.06 8.91 0.98
N SER A 159 -8.01 8.19 0.59
CA SER A 159 -6.65 8.40 1.10
C SER A 159 -5.65 8.48 -0.03
N ALA A 160 -4.56 9.22 0.15
CA ALA A 160 -3.51 9.38 -0.86
C ALA A 160 -2.14 9.04 -0.28
N ARG A 161 -1.31 8.36 -1.08
CA ARG A 161 0.04 7.95 -0.66
C ARG A 161 1.13 8.92 -1.09
N ASN A 162 0.95 9.58 -2.22
CA ASN A 162 1.93 10.49 -2.80
C ASN A 162 1.31 11.88 -2.98
N PRO A 163 2.08 12.96 -2.88
CA PRO A 163 1.59 14.29 -3.25
C PRO A 163 1.41 14.40 -4.78
N GLY A 164 0.55 15.33 -5.22
CA GLY A 164 0.30 15.62 -6.64
C GLY A 164 -1.17 15.57 -7.05
N GLU A 165 -1.44 15.64 -8.35
CA GLU A 165 -2.81 15.60 -8.90
C GLU A 165 -3.40 14.18 -8.79
N ALA A 166 -4.61 14.11 -8.25
CA ALA A 166 -5.48 12.96 -8.26
C ALA A 166 -6.82 13.29 -8.94
N ARG A 167 -7.54 12.25 -9.36
CA ARG A 167 -8.86 12.37 -9.96
C ARG A 167 -9.82 11.40 -9.31
N LEU A 168 -10.97 11.93 -8.92
CA LEU A 168 -12.13 11.15 -8.50
C LEU A 168 -13.16 11.25 -9.63
N ALA A 169 -13.62 10.11 -10.12
CA ALA A 169 -14.68 10.05 -11.13
C ALA A 169 -15.77 9.13 -10.63
N PHE A 170 -17.01 9.61 -10.56
CA PHE A 170 -18.12 8.78 -10.12
C PHE A 170 -19.27 8.77 -11.11
N THR A 171 -19.97 7.63 -11.16
CA THR A 171 -21.07 7.37 -12.10
C THR A 171 -22.27 6.91 -11.32
N ALA A 172 -23.43 7.53 -11.59
CA ALA A 172 -24.70 7.15 -11.02
C ALA A 172 -25.54 6.41 -12.09
N THR A 173 -26.03 5.24 -11.74
CA THR A 173 -26.75 4.34 -12.66
C THR A 173 -28.06 3.90 -12.01
N ALA A 174 -29.18 4.04 -12.72
CA ALA A 174 -30.47 3.50 -12.30
C ALA A 174 -30.64 2.08 -12.86
N TYR A 175 -30.96 1.12 -12.00
CA TYR A 175 -31.14 -0.28 -12.34
C TYR A 175 -32.61 -0.69 -12.24
N LEU A 176 -33.01 -1.63 -13.10
CA LEU A 176 -34.31 -2.28 -13.00
C LEU A 176 -34.32 -3.24 -11.82
N ARG A 177 -35.00 -2.88 -10.73
CA ARG A 177 -35.11 -3.68 -9.49
C ARG A 177 -33.73 -4.11 -8.98
N ASP A 178 -33.54 -5.39 -8.69
CA ASP A 178 -32.31 -6.04 -8.24
C ASP A 178 -31.46 -6.60 -9.39
N SER A 179 -31.89 -6.40 -10.64
CA SER A 179 -31.17 -6.90 -11.81
C SER A 179 -29.93 -6.04 -12.14
N ASN A 180 -29.15 -6.50 -13.12
CA ASN A 180 -28.04 -5.72 -13.70
C ASN A 180 -28.46 -4.89 -14.92
N THR A 181 -29.76 -4.79 -15.19
CA THR A 181 -30.29 -4.06 -16.33
C THR A 181 -30.31 -2.57 -16.05
N VAL A 182 -29.54 -1.82 -16.82
CA VAL A 182 -29.43 -0.37 -16.70
C VAL A 182 -30.61 0.30 -17.39
N LEU A 183 -31.38 1.07 -16.62
CA LEU A 183 -32.46 1.91 -17.15
C LEU A 183 -31.88 3.19 -17.76
N VAL A 184 -30.98 3.85 -17.03
CA VAL A 184 -30.26 5.05 -17.43
C VAL A 184 -28.96 5.19 -16.65
N GLU A 185 -27.92 5.72 -17.29
CA GLU A 185 -26.63 6.01 -16.70
C GLU A 185 -26.30 7.50 -16.91
N LYS A 186 -25.95 8.19 -15.82
CA LYS A 186 -25.48 9.57 -15.90
C LYS A 186 -24.01 9.57 -16.33
N PRO A 187 -23.58 10.43 -17.28
CA PRO A 187 -22.17 10.57 -17.61
C PRO A 187 -21.29 10.78 -16.36
N PRO A 188 -20.07 10.20 -16.30
CA PRO A 188 -19.22 10.31 -15.13
C PRO A 188 -18.92 11.75 -14.74
N VAL A 189 -19.15 12.09 -13.48
CA VAL A 189 -18.72 13.37 -12.91
C VAL A 189 -17.26 13.20 -12.48
N THR A 190 -16.37 13.94 -13.14
CA THR A 190 -14.92 13.88 -12.86
C THR A 190 -14.48 15.16 -12.17
N VAL A 191 -13.79 14.99 -11.04
CA VAL A 191 -13.28 16.08 -10.22
C VAL A 191 -11.77 15.88 -9.98
N ARG A 192 -11.02 16.99 -10.01
CA ARG A 192 -9.56 16.99 -9.79
C ARG A 192 -9.26 17.40 -8.36
N VAL A 193 -8.42 16.63 -7.69
CA VAL A 193 -7.99 16.87 -6.32
C VAL A 193 -6.49 17.10 -6.31
N ASP A 194 -6.03 18.17 -5.68
CA ASP A 194 -4.61 18.36 -5.40
C ASP A 194 -4.29 17.74 -4.04
N VAL A 195 -3.39 16.76 -4.03
CA VAL A 195 -2.91 16.11 -2.80
C VAL A 195 -1.70 16.88 -2.29
N ALA A 196 -1.83 17.45 -1.10
CA ALA A 196 -0.75 18.18 -0.44
C ALA A 196 0.37 17.23 0.01
N ALA A 197 1.61 17.71 -0.01
CA ALA A 197 2.69 17.06 0.71
C ALA A 197 2.42 17.13 2.22
N PRO A 198 2.79 16.10 3.01
CA PRO A 198 2.72 16.21 4.46
C PRO A 198 3.55 17.41 4.89
N GLU A 199 2.98 18.27 5.73
CA GLU A 199 3.75 19.36 6.33
C GLU A 199 4.92 18.73 7.09
N ASP A 200 6.15 19.09 6.71
CA ASP A 200 7.36 18.77 7.46
C ASP A 200 7.27 19.55 8.77
N ASN A 201 6.48 19.04 9.71
CA ASN A 201 6.18 19.64 11.00
C ASN A 201 7.39 19.61 11.93
N GLY A 202 8.57 20.09 11.50
CA GLY A 202 9.77 20.33 12.30
C GLY A 202 10.36 19.12 13.05
N ARG A 203 9.69 17.97 13.08
CA ARG A 203 10.09 16.72 13.71
C ARG A 203 11.03 15.91 12.83
N GLY A 204 11.55 16.54 11.78
CA GLY A 204 12.76 16.15 11.07
C GLY A 204 14.04 16.27 11.91
N PHE A 205 13.97 16.24 13.25
CA PHE A 205 15.05 15.68 14.05
C PHE A 205 15.07 14.17 13.78
N SER A 206 15.47 13.81 12.56
CA SER A 206 15.67 12.43 12.17
C SER A 206 16.69 11.89 13.17
N TRP A 207 16.23 11.00 14.04
CA TRP A 207 17.09 10.34 15.03
C TRP A 207 18.35 9.79 14.35
N THR A 208 18.23 9.36 13.10
CA THR A 208 19.35 8.92 12.25
C THR A 208 20.36 10.01 11.88
N ARG A 209 19.97 11.29 11.77
CA ARG A 209 20.87 12.45 11.57
C ARG A 209 21.55 12.84 12.88
N ALA A 210 20.80 12.84 13.98
CA ALA A 210 21.34 13.02 15.32
C ALA A 210 22.35 11.92 15.69
N TRP A 211 22.05 10.68 15.32
CA TRP A 211 22.92 9.52 15.59
C TRP A 211 24.18 9.53 14.72
N ARG A 212 24.10 10.04 13.49
CA ARG A 212 25.30 10.34 12.69
C ARG A 212 26.17 11.44 13.31
N TRP A 213 25.55 12.47 13.88
CA TRP A 213 26.26 13.54 14.59
C TRP A 213 26.95 13.01 15.85
N VAL A 214 26.26 12.23 16.68
CA VAL A 214 26.84 11.62 17.90
C VAL A 214 27.90 10.59 17.55
N ALA A 215 27.66 9.72 16.57
CA ALA A 215 28.67 8.77 16.10
C ALA A 215 29.92 9.53 15.61
N GLY A 216 29.75 10.57 14.79
CA GLY A 216 30.86 11.42 14.33
C GLY A 216 31.63 12.08 15.48
N ALA A 217 30.94 12.57 16.51
CA ALA A 217 31.56 13.15 17.69
C ALA A 217 32.35 12.12 18.51
N ILE A 218 31.82 10.91 18.68
CA ILE A 218 32.50 9.80 19.37
C ILE A 218 33.74 9.36 18.60
N THR A 219 33.66 9.21 17.26
CA THR A 219 34.83 8.84 16.45
C THR A 219 35.88 9.96 16.43
N GLY A 220 35.45 11.22 16.42
CA GLY A 220 36.36 12.38 16.51
C GLY A 220 37.10 12.46 17.85
N LEU A 221 36.39 12.25 18.96
CA LEU A 221 36.99 12.20 20.30
C LEU A 221 37.85 10.95 20.52
N GLY A 222 37.45 9.80 19.98
CA GLY A 222 38.25 8.58 19.99
C GLY A 222 39.56 8.73 19.22
N GLY A 223 39.55 9.48 18.11
CA GLY A 223 40.77 9.83 17.36
C GLY A 223 41.73 10.71 18.17
N LEU A 224 41.22 11.63 19.00
CA LEU A 224 42.03 12.47 19.88
C LEU A 224 42.62 11.68 21.06
N ALA A 225 41.92 10.69 21.62
CA ALA A 225 42.47 9.85 22.68
C ALA A 225 43.67 9.00 22.21
N VAL A 226 43.64 8.54 20.95
CA VAL A 226 44.75 7.78 20.33
C VAL A 226 45.94 8.69 20.02
N SER A 227 45.72 9.95 19.62
CA SER A 227 46.82 10.87 19.35
C SER A 227 47.55 11.32 20.63
N VAL A 228 46.81 11.58 21.73
CA VAL A 228 47.41 11.93 23.02
C VAL A 228 48.21 10.78 23.62
N SER A 229 47.71 9.53 23.49
CA SER A 229 48.44 8.35 23.97
C SER A 229 49.69 8.03 23.14
N ALA A 230 49.69 8.28 21.83
CA ALA A 230 50.89 8.18 21.00
C ALA A 230 51.96 9.21 21.38
N ILE A 231 51.57 10.45 21.69
CA ILE A 231 52.50 11.51 22.15
C ILE A 231 53.05 11.15 23.53
N ALA A 232 52.21 10.68 24.46
CA ALA A 232 52.66 10.25 25.79
C ALA A 232 53.64 9.07 25.72
N ALA A 233 53.37 8.07 24.87
CA ALA A 233 54.27 6.94 24.65
C ALA A 233 55.63 7.39 24.07
N LEU A 234 55.60 8.33 23.12
CA LEU A 234 56.82 8.91 22.54
C LEU A 234 57.65 9.61 23.64
N VAL A 235 57.03 10.45 24.46
CA VAL A 235 57.71 11.15 25.57
C VAL A 235 58.32 10.16 26.58
N VAL A 236 57.59 9.12 26.97
CA VAL A 236 58.11 8.07 27.88
C VAL A 236 59.31 7.35 27.27
N THR A 237 59.27 7.00 25.98
CA THR A 237 60.41 6.37 25.31
C THR A 237 61.62 7.29 25.19
N VAL A 238 61.43 8.59 25.00
CA VAL A 238 62.53 9.57 24.95
C VAL A 238 63.13 9.79 26.34
N VAL A 239 62.31 9.89 27.38
CA VAL A 239 62.79 10.06 28.76
C VAL A 239 63.53 8.81 29.25
N ARG A 240 63.06 7.61 28.91
CA ARG A 240 63.75 6.35 29.24
C ARG A 240 65.04 6.10 28.43
N ARG A 241 65.27 6.85 27.34
CA ARG A 241 66.51 6.77 26.54
C ARG A 241 67.60 7.71 27.04
N ARG A 242 67.42 8.42 28.17
CA ARG A 242 68.57 9.03 28.84
C ARG A 242 69.49 7.91 29.32
N PRO A 243 70.71 7.79 28.76
CA PRO A 243 71.64 6.76 29.20
C PRO A 243 71.99 7.02 30.67
N PRO A 244 71.94 6.02 31.56
CA PRO A 244 72.60 6.12 32.84
C PRO A 244 74.08 6.45 32.59
N ALA A 245 74.61 7.41 33.35
CA ALA A 245 76.03 7.73 33.33
C ALA A 245 76.82 6.43 33.53
N ALA A 246 77.78 6.19 32.64
CA ALA A 246 78.58 4.99 32.60
C ALA A 246 79.35 4.81 33.92
N ASP A 247 79.05 3.73 34.63
CA ASP A 247 79.86 3.22 35.73
C ASP A 247 80.86 2.22 35.11
N PRO A 248 82.18 2.44 35.23
CA PRO A 248 83.18 1.54 34.69
C PRO A 248 83.57 0.54 35.77
N ASP A 249 82.93 -0.63 35.81
CA ASP A 249 83.52 -1.89 36.29
C ASP A 249 82.44 -2.99 36.31
N ASP A 250 82.35 -3.78 35.25
CA ASP A 250 81.83 -5.15 35.39
C ASP A 250 82.35 -6.07 34.27
N PRO A 251 83.32 -6.95 34.54
CA PRO A 251 83.78 -7.96 33.59
C PRO A 251 83.00 -9.27 33.73
N GLY A 252 82.16 -9.51 32.72
CA GLY A 252 81.98 -10.84 32.13
C GLY A 252 80.94 -11.76 32.76
N THR A 253 80.00 -12.25 31.95
CA THR A 253 79.85 -13.71 31.75
C THR A 253 79.10 -13.99 30.44
N GLU A 254 79.63 -14.98 29.72
CA GLU A 254 79.10 -15.68 28.55
C GLU A 254 77.70 -16.29 28.72
N ALA A 255 77.09 -16.55 27.55
CA ALA A 255 76.24 -17.67 27.14
C ALA A 255 74.91 -17.18 26.54
N ALA A 256 74.74 -17.15 25.22
CA ALA A 256 74.58 -18.26 24.27
C ALA A 256 73.11 -18.39 23.82
N GLN A 257 72.95 -18.78 22.55
CA GLN A 257 71.78 -19.49 21.99
C GLN A 257 70.56 -18.64 21.59
N ASP A 258 69.86 -18.83 20.46
CA ASP A 258 70.01 -19.56 19.19
C ASP A 258 68.73 -19.25 18.37
N GLY A 259 68.83 -19.34 17.05
CA GLY A 259 67.73 -19.45 16.08
C GLY A 259 66.82 -18.22 15.89
N GLY A 260 66.30 -17.91 14.70
CA GLY A 260 66.33 -18.59 13.43
C GLY A 260 65.51 -17.79 12.41
N ARG A 261 66.10 -17.66 11.22
CA ARG A 261 65.51 -17.27 9.93
C ARG A 261 64.08 -17.80 9.70
N ARG A 262 63.18 -16.97 9.14
CA ARG A 262 62.69 -17.10 7.75
C ARG A 262 61.60 -16.07 7.35
N PRO A 263 61.60 -15.60 6.09
CA PRO A 263 60.49 -14.92 5.44
C PRO A 263 59.61 -15.90 4.63
N ALA A 264 58.29 -15.68 4.56
CA ALA A 264 57.38 -16.35 3.62
C ALA A 264 56.13 -15.47 3.41
N VAL A 265 55.95 -14.82 2.26
CA VAL A 265 55.29 -15.31 1.03
C VAL A 265 53.78 -15.55 1.18
N ARG A 266 53.01 -14.76 0.42
CA ARG A 266 51.56 -14.85 0.14
C ARG A 266 51.13 -16.25 -0.33
N PRO A 267 49.82 -16.56 -0.19
CA PRO A 267 49.10 -16.84 -1.43
C PRO A 267 47.73 -16.17 -1.54
N VAL A 268 47.41 -15.89 -2.80
CA VAL A 268 46.12 -15.56 -3.39
C VAL A 268 45.13 -16.71 -3.15
N ARG A 269 43.87 -16.40 -2.82
CA ARG A 269 42.77 -17.36 -2.96
C ARG A 269 41.66 -16.79 -3.87
N VAL A 270 41.51 -17.48 -4.98
CA VAL A 270 40.48 -17.37 -6.01
C VAL A 270 39.27 -18.25 -5.59
N VAL A 271 38.13 -18.06 -6.25
CA VAL A 271 37.00 -19.00 -6.46
C VAL A 271 35.90 -18.89 -5.36
N ARG A 272 34.58 -18.77 -5.61
CA ARG A 272 33.71 -19.35 -6.66
C ARG A 272 32.38 -18.60 -6.85
N SER A 273 31.86 -18.79 -8.05
CA SER A 273 30.55 -18.52 -8.66
C SER A 273 29.25 -18.93 -7.92
N ARG A 274 28.19 -18.15 -8.19
CA ARG A 274 26.78 -18.59 -8.41
C ARG A 274 26.11 -17.45 -9.20
N ARG A 275 25.72 -17.52 -10.48
CA ARG A 275 24.93 -18.48 -11.29
C ARG A 275 23.56 -18.81 -10.69
N GLY A 276 22.54 -18.12 -11.22
CA GLY A 276 21.10 -18.31 -11.05
C GLY A 276 20.46 -16.97 -11.38
N GLY A 277 19.91 -16.72 -12.57
CA GLY A 277 18.79 -17.41 -13.20
C GLY A 277 17.71 -16.33 -13.39
N ALA A 278 17.64 -15.70 -14.55
CA ALA A 278 16.68 -16.05 -15.61
C ALA A 278 15.21 -15.87 -15.21
N ARG A 279 14.62 -14.73 -15.57
CA ARG A 279 13.37 -14.63 -16.37
C ARG A 279 12.93 -13.17 -16.51
N THR A 280 13.43 -12.53 -17.55
CA THR A 280 12.67 -11.51 -18.26
C THR A 280 11.52 -12.21 -18.98
N ARG A 281 10.29 -11.89 -18.58
CA ARG A 281 9.07 -12.30 -19.30
C ARG A 281 8.67 -11.11 -20.18
N PRO A 282 8.79 -11.20 -21.51
CA PRO A 282 8.18 -10.23 -22.41
C PRO A 282 6.68 -10.50 -22.42
N THR A 283 5.89 -9.61 -21.84
CA THR A 283 4.44 -9.64 -22.05
C THR A 283 4.17 -9.06 -23.42
N ALA A 284 3.56 -9.90 -24.25
CA ALA A 284 3.23 -9.66 -25.63
C ALA A 284 2.49 -8.34 -25.85
N VAL A 285 2.98 -7.60 -26.84
CA VAL A 285 2.28 -6.58 -27.59
C VAL A 285 1.04 -7.23 -28.18
N ALA A 286 -0.13 -6.86 -27.68
CA ALA A 286 -1.40 -7.16 -28.33
C ALA A 286 -1.60 -6.16 -29.46
N ASP A 287 -1.53 -6.71 -30.67
CA ASP A 287 -1.75 -6.08 -31.96
C ASP A 287 -3.18 -5.48 -32.05
N PRO A 288 -3.34 -4.20 -32.44
CA PRO A 288 -4.64 -3.58 -32.66
C PRO A 288 -5.22 -4.06 -34.00
N ARG A 289 -6.23 -4.93 -33.95
CA ARG A 289 -7.08 -5.19 -35.13
C ARG A 289 -8.00 -3.98 -35.39
N PRO A 290 -7.93 -3.35 -36.58
CA PRO A 290 -8.93 -2.39 -37.01
C PRO A 290 -10.13 -3.14 -37.61
N SER A 291 -11.24 -3.25 -36.88
CA SER A 291 -12.51 -3.67 -37.46
C SER A 291 -13.16 -2.50 -38.20
N ARG A 292 -12.86 -2.49 -39.48
CA ARG A 292 -13.48 -1.75 -40.57
C ARG A 292 -14.91 -2.29 -40.82
N GLN A 293 -15.94 -1.51 -40.46
CA GLN A 293 -17.27 -1.51 -41.06
C GLN A 293 -17.70 -0.03 -41.07
N ARG A 294 -17.85 0.72 -42.18
CA ARG A 294 -18.48 0.44 -43.49
C ARG A 294 -19.79 -0.32 -43.25
N GLY A 295 -20.96 0.30 -43.14
CA GLY A 295 -21.43 1.63 -43.49
C GLY A 295 -22.80 1.41 -44.12
N THR A 296 -23.82 2.12 -43.66
CA THR A 296 -25.04 2.34 -44.43
C THR A 296 -25.66 3.65 -43.95
N ARG A 297 -25.38 4.65 -44.78
CA ARG A 297 -26.22 5.81 -45.04
C ARG A 297 -27.59 5.30 -45.44
N ASP A 298 -28.65 5.79 -44.79
CA ASP A 298 -29.98 5.83 -45.38
C ASP A 298 -30.47 7.28 -45.32
N PRO A 299 -30.64 7.96 -46.45
CA PRO A 299 -31.33 9.23 -46.53
C PRO A 299 -32.66 9.03 -47.26
N GLY A 300 -33.78 9.10 -46.54
CA GLY A 300 -35.08 9.11 -47.22
C GLY A 300 -36.28 9.04 -46.30
N GLU A 301 -37.07 10.13 -46.33
CA GLU A 301 -38.50 10.27 -45.99
C GLU A 301 -38.91 10.37 -44.51
#